data_AF-A0A927R699-F1
#
_entry.id   AF-A0A927R699-F1
#
_cell.length_a   1.000
_cell.length_b   1.000
_cell.length_c   1.000
_cell.angle_alpha   90.00
_cell.angle_beta   90.00
_cell.angle_gamma   90.00
#
_symmetry.space_group_name_H-M   'P 1'
#
loop_
_entity.id
_entity.type
_entity.pdbx_description
1 polymer ?
#
loop_
_entity_poly.entity_id
_entity_poly.type
_entity_poly.pdbx_seq_one_letter_code
_entity_poly.pdbx_strand_id
1 'polypeptide(L)'
;MKKSLVIITLLSAILFCSMYIFSSILPPLSEWKPNIINSVRLWIDIIIFLALYIIPLILYKSGIHAMKYIMAIFCGMGIFVSLTIVIGLSIMSSIFGSASASPVVIVLCTATLIANIIWYILAFRNV
;
A
#
# COMPACT_ATOMS: atom_id res chain seq x y z
N MET A 1 4.16 -23.11 5.58
CA MET A 1 3.12 -22.07 5.32
C MET A 1 3.32 -20.77 6.09
N LYS A 2 3.58 -20.78 7.41
CA LYS A 2 3.83 -19.54 8.20
C LYS A 2 4.92 -18.62 7.61
N LYS A 3 5.99 -19.19 7.02
CA LYS A 3 7.07 -18.42 6.37
C LYS A 3 6.63 -17.70 5.09
N SER A 4 5.75 -18.29 4.27
CA SER A 4 5.26 -17.68 3.02
C SER A 4 4.36 -16.47 3.29
N LEU A 5 3.51 -16.58 4.33
CA LEU A 5 2.64 -15.50 4.78
C LEU A 5 3.46 -14.27 5.23
N VAL A 6 4.56 -14.51 5.97
CA VAL A 6 5.51 -13.47 6.43
C VAL A 6 6.21 -12.76 5.27
N ILE A 7 6.65 -13.51 4.27
CA ILE A 7 7.33 -12.92 3.09
C ILE A 7 6.35 -12.03 2.32
N ILE A 8 5.11 -12.46 2.17
CA ILE A 8 4.10 -11.72 1.40
C ILE A 8 3.60 -10.49 2.15
N THR A 9 3.51 -10.53 3.49
CA THR A 9 3.24 -9.34 4.30
C THR A 9 4.33 -8.29 4.19
N LEU A 10 5.60 -8.72 4.21
CA LEU A 10 6.73 -7.81 4.06
C LEU A 10 6.74 -7.21 2.65
N LEU A 11 6.48 -8.04 1.63
CA LEU A 11 6.38 -7.57 0.26
C LEU A 11 5.25 -6.54 0.06
N SER A 12 4.06 -6.81 0.60
CA SER A 12 2.93 -5.86 0.57
C SER A 12 3.27 -4.56 1.29
N ALA A 13 3.90 -4.63 2.48
CA ALA A 13 4.30 -3.44 3.22
C ALA A 13 5.32 -2.58 2.45
N ILE A 14 6.32 -3.21 1.82
CA ILE A 14 7.33 -2.51 1.00
C ILE A 14 6.67 -1.86 -0.22
N LEU A 15 5.77 -2.57 -0.89
CA LEU A 15 5.03 -2.06 -2.05
C LEU A 15 4.11 -0.88 -1.68
N PHE A 16 3.46 -0.95 -0.53
CA PHE A 16 2.62 0.14 -0.04
C PHE A 16 3.46 1.38 0.32
N CYS A 17 4.59 1.18 0.99
CA CYS A 17 5.50 2.28 1.32
C CYS A 17 6.08 2.93 0.05
N SER A 18 6.47 2.14 -0.95
CA SER A 18 6.96 2.70 -2.22
C SER A 18 5.84 3.45 -2.94
N MET A 19 4.63 2.90 -3.01
CA MET A 19 3.47 3.60 -3.58
C MET A 19 3.22 4.95 -2.89
N TYR A 20 3.28 5.00 -1.54
CA TYR A 20 3.10 6.23 -0.77
C TYR A 20 4.18 7.27 -1.07
N ILE A 21 5.43 6.84 -1.15
CA ILE A 21 6.57 7.71 -1.49
C ILE A 21 6.38 8.28 -2.91
N PHE A 22 6.14 7.43 -3.91
CA PHE A 22 5.99 7.88 -5.29
C PHE A 22 4.75 8.76 -5.50
N SER A 23 3.62 8.42 -4.88
CA SER A 23 2.42 9.29 -4.93
C SER A 23 2.60 10.62 -4.22
N SER A 24 3.46 10.71 -3.20
CA SER A 24 3.82 11.97 -2.54
C SER A 24 4.83 12.81 -3.32
N ILE A 25 5.68 12.17 -4.13
CA ILE A 25 6.75 12.83 -4.89
C ILE A 25 6.28 13.28 -6.28
N LEU A 26 5.42 12.50 -6.96
CA LEU A 26 5.11 12.71 -8.37
C LEU A 26 4.00 13.69 -8.77
N PRO A 27 3.18 14.31 -7.90
CA PRO A 27 2.24 15.30 -8.39
C PRO A 27 2.99 16.59 -8.80
N PRO A 28 2.64 17.22 -9.94
CA PRO A 28 3.14 18.54 -10.31
C PRO A 28 2.36 19.58 -9.51
N LEU A 29 2.51 19.59 -8.20
CA LEU A 29 2.05 20.68 -7.32
C LEU A 29 3.25 21.60 -7.00
N SER A 30 4.14 21.76 -7.99
CA SER A 30 5.36 22.56 -7.92
C SER A 30 5.15 24.05 -7.64
N GLU A 31 3.90 24.50 -7.49
CA GLU A 31 3.58 25.86 -7.06
C GLU A 31 3.09 25.97 -5.60
N TRP A 32 2.71 24.87 -4.93
CA TRP A 32 2.03 24.95 -3.62
C TRP A 32 2.68 24.16 -2.47
N LYS A 33 3.82 23.50 -2.67
CA LYS A 33 4.50 22.86 -1.53
C LYS A 33 6.01 22.70 -1.70
N PRO A 34 6.83 23.39 -0.88
CA PRO A 34 8.27 23.22 -0.91
C PRO A 34 8.65 21.82 -0.38
N ASN A 35 9.48 21.11 -1.16
CA ASN A 35 10.29 19.95 -0.78
C ASN A 35 9.68 18.95 0.23
N ILE A 36 8.62 18.25 -0.16
CA ILE A 36 7.87 17.30 0.68
C ILE A 36 8.73 16.07 1.08
N ILE A 37 9.76 15.74 0.30
CA ILE A 37 10.70 14.63 0.57
C ILE A 37 11.44 14.79 1.90
N ASN A 38 11.71 16.03 2.32
CA ASN A 38 12.39 16.33 3.59
C ASN A 38 11.41 16.61 4.74
N SER A 39 10.11 16.42 4.53
CA SER A 39 9.13 16.61 5.59
C SER A 39 9.14 15.40 6.52
N VAL A 40 9.48 15.62 7.79
CA VAL A 40 9.45 14.61 8.87
C VAL A 40 8.14 13.81 8.86
N ARG A 41 7.04 14.44 8.42
CA ARG A 41 5.72 13.83 8.28
C ARG A 41 5.68 12.62 7.35
N LEU A 42 6.32 12.68 6.18
CA LEU A 42 6.34 11.57 5.21
C LEU A 42 6.99 10.31 5.83
N TRP A 43 8.05 10.50 6.60
CA TRP A 43 8.75 9.43 7.30
C TRP A 43 7.94 8.85 8.47
N ILE A 44 7.25 9.71 9.22
CA ILE A 44 6.33 9.28 10.29
C ILE A 44 5.21 8.42 9.72
N ASP A 45 4.61 8.83 8.60
CA ASP A 45 3.52 8.08 7.96
C ASP A 45 4.00 6.68 7.53
N ILE A 46 5.21 6.57 6.96
CA ILE A 46 5.83 5.28 6.61
C ILE A 46 6.01 4.40 7.85
N ILE A 47 6.53 4.95 8.95
CA ILE A 47 6.72 4.20 10.20
C ILE A 47 5.38 3.68 10.73
N ILE A 48 4.32 4.51 10.67
CA ILE A 48 2.97 4.11 11.09
C ILE A 48 2.47 2.96 10.21
N PHE A 49 2.57 3.07 8.88
CA PHE A 49 2.14 1.99 7.99
C PHE A 49 2.94 0.70 8.21
N LEU A 50 4.24 0.81 8.42
CA LEU A 50 5.10 -0.34 8.71
C LEU A 50 4.71 -1.00 10.03
N ALA A 51 4.44 -0.21 11.07
CA ALA A 51 3.98 -0.70 12.37
C ALA A 51 2.63 -1.43 12.23
N LEU A 52 1.69 -0.90 11.46
CA LEU A 52 0.39 -1.52 11.20
C LEU A 52 0.51 -2.87 10.47
N TYR A 53 1.57 -3.11 9.70
CA TYR A 53 1.82 -4.41 9.08
C TYR A 53 2.62 -5.37 9.97
N ILE A 54 3.64 -4.87 10.67
CA ILE A 54 4.55 -5.68 11.49
C ILE A 54 3.87 -6.16 12.78
N ILE A 55 3.10 -5.29 13.45
CA ILE A 55 2.48 -5.63 14.75
C ILE A 55 1.49 -6.81 14.63
N PRO A 56 0.51 -6.80 13.71
CA PRO A 56 -0.39 -7.95 13.52
C PRO A 56 0.35 -9.21 13.10
N LEU A 57 1.43 -9.07 12.33
CA LEU A 57 2.24 -10.21 11.88
C LEU A 57 2.99 -10.89 13.04
N ILE A 58 3.56 -10.12 13.96
CA ILE A 58 4.21 -10.64 15.17
C ILE A 58 3.17 -11.35 16.04
N LEU A 59 2.02 -10.73 16.26
CA LEU A 59 0.94 -11.30 17.08
C LEU A 59 0.34 -12.57 16.45
N TYR A 60 0.23 -12.62 15.12
CA TYR A 60 -0.17 -13.82 14.38
C TYR A 60 0.85 -14.97 14.56
N LYS A 61 2.15 -14.67 14.51
CA LYS A 61 3.20 -15.65 14.82
C LYS A 61 3.11 -16.16 16.26
N SER A 62 2.71 -15.31 17.19
CA SER A 62 2.53 -15.65 18.61
C SER A 62 1.31 -16.54 18.89
N GLY A 63 0.53 -16.92 17.86
CA GLY A 63 -0.59 -17.86 17.99
C GLY A 63 -1.96 -17.20 18.10
N ILE A 64 -2.04 -15.86 18.04
CA ILE A 64 -3.32 -15.14 18.06
C ILE A 64 -3.91 -15.14 16.65
N HIS A 65 -4.65 -16.20 16.32
CA HIS A 65 -5.26 -16.37 15.00
C HIS A 65 -6.27 -15.27 14.65
N ALA A 66 -6.84 -14.56 15.64
CA ALA A 66 -7.73 -13.42 15.43
C ALA A 66 -7.05 -12.23 14.71
N MET A 67 -5.72 -12.10 14.82
CA MET A 67 -4.97 -11.01 14.20
C MET A 67 -4.97 -11.08 12.67
N LYS A 68 -5.25 -12.25 12.09
CA LYS A 68 -5.44 -12.39 10.64
C LYS A 68 -6.61 -11.55 10.12
N TYR A 69 -7.66 -11.36 10.92
CA TYR A 69 -8.83 -10.55 10.52
C TYR A 69 -8.50 -9.05 10.53
N ILE A 70 -7.76 -8.59 11.54
CA ILE A 70 -7.30 -7.19 11.60
C ILE A 70 -6.39 -6.89 10.40
N MET A 71 -5.47 -7.80 10.09
CA MET A 71 -4.61 -7.64 8.93
C MET A 71 -5.37 -7.72 7.61
N ALA A 72 -6.43 -8.54 7.53
CA ALA A 72 -7.33 -8.57 6.37
C ALA A 72 -8.06 -7.24 6.16
N ILE A 73 -8.48 -6.58 7.24
CA ILE A 73 -9.11 -5.25 7.18
C ILE A 73 -8.12 -4.21 6.63
N PHE A 74 -6.87 -4.20 7.12
CA PHE A 74 -5.83 -3.30 6.60
C PHE A 74 -5.49 -3.59 5.14
N CYS A 75 -5.38 -4.86 4.77
CA CYS A 75 -5.14 -5.30 3.40
C CYS A 75 -6.29 -4.87 2.46
N GLY A 76 -7.54 -4.99 2.93
CA GLY A 76 -8.73 -4.50 2.22
C GLY A 76 -8.76 -2.98 2.05
N MET A 77 -8.40 -2.22 3.09
CA MET A 77 -8.22 -0.77 2.98
C MET A 77 -7.13 -0.40 1.95
N GLY A 78 -6.01 -1.12 1.95
CA GLY A 78 -4.95 -0.95 0.95
C GLY A 78 -5.45 -1.18 -0.47
N ILE A 79 -6.24 -2.23 -0.70
CA ILE A 79 -6.90 -2.49 -1.99
C ILE A 79 -7.81 -1.34 -2.39
N PHE A 80 -8.65 -0.86 -1.47
CA PHE A 80 -9.57 0.25 -1.73
C PHE A 80 -8.82 1.53 -2.12
N VAL A 81 -7.77 1.87 -1.38
CA VAL A 81 -6.91 3.04 -1.68
C VAL A 81 -6.25 2.90 -3.06
N SER A 82 -5.62 1.75 -3.36
CA SER A 82 -5.01 1.54 -4.68
C SER A 82 -6.02 1.64 -5.83
N LEU A 83 -7.24 1.12 -5.66
CA LEU A 83 -8.32 1.27 -6.65
C LEU A 83 -8.72 2.73 -6.85
N THR A 84 -8.92 3.48 -5.76
CA THR A 84 -9.29 4.91 -5.86
C THR A 84 -8.21 5.73 -6.56
N ILE A 85 -6.93 5.44 -6.34
CA ILE A 85 -5.81 6.13 -6.99
C ILE A 85 -5.78 5.81 -8.49
N VAL A 86 -5.91 4.54 -8.87
CA VAL A 86 -5.92 4.14 -10.28
C VAL A 86 -7.09 4.78 -11.02
N ILE A 87 -8.30 4.68 -10.47
CA ILE A 87 -9.51 5.26 -11.07
C ILE A 87 -9.40 6.79 -11.15
N GLY A 88 -8.94 7.43 -10.07
CA GLY A 88 -8.76 8.89 -10.02
C GLY A 88 -7.77 9.38 -11.09
N LEU A 89 -6.62 8.71 -11.21
CA LEU A 89 -5.62 9.03 -12.24
C LEU A 89 -6.16 8.79 -13.66
N SER A 90 -6.91 7.72 -13.89
CA SER A 90 -7.53 7.44 -15.19
C SER A 90 -8.57 8.50 -15.59
N ILE A 91 -9.44 8.91 -14.67
CA ILE A 91 -10.45 9.95 -14.91
C ILE A 91 -9.78 11.29 -15.19
N MET A 92 -8.78 11.68 -14.38
CA MET A 92 -8.04 12.92 -14.58
C MET A 92 -7.33 12.96 -15.94
N SER A 93 -6.74 11.84 -16.37
CA SER A 93 -6.15 11.70 -17.70
C SER A 93 -7.17 11.91 -18.83
N SER A 94 -8.37 11.33 -18.69
CA SER A 94 -9.44 11.49 -19.69
C SER A 94 -10.03 12.89 -19.77
N ILE A 95 -10.10 13.63 -18.66
CA ILE A 95 -10.72 14.97 -18.60
C ILE A 95 -9.73 16.05 -19.03
N PHE A 96 -8.50 15.99 -18.54
CA PHE A 96 -7.52 17.06 -18.72
C PHE A 96 -6.54 16.81 -19.88
N GLY A 97 -6.65 15.66 -20.58
CA GLY A 97 -5.79 15.28 -21.71
C GLY A 97 -4.30 15.21 -21.38
N SER A 98 -3.96 15.36 -20.11
CA SER A 98 -2.61 15.37 -19.57
C SER A 98 -2.28 13.94 -19.20
N ALA A 99 -1.20 13.39 -19.74
CA ALA A 99 -0.61 12.12 -19.28
C ALA A 99 0.00 12.26 -17.87
N SER A 100 -0.80 12.73 -16.92
CA SER A 100 -0.41 13.04 -15.53
C SER A 100 -0.35 11.80 -14.65
N ALA A 101 -0.87 10.67 -15.14
CA ALA A 101 -0.70 9.37 -14.49
C ALA A 101 0.71 8.87 -14.76
N SER A 102 1.59 9.02 -13.78
CA SER A 102 2.93 8.46 -13.89
C SER A 102 2.85 6.94 -14.00
N PRO A 103 3.45 6.33 -15.04
CA PRO A 103 3.36 4.88 -15.26
C PRO A 103 3.90 4.09 -14.06
N VAL A 104 4.83 4.68 -13.31
CA VAL A 104 5.38 4.14 -12.07
C VAL A 104 4.31 3.96 -10.98
N VAL A 105 3.43 4.95 -10.76
CA VAL A 105 2.39 4.87 -9.72
C VAL A 105 1.33 3.82 -10.10
N ILE A 106 1.01 3.69 -11.38
CA ILE A 106 0.09 2.65 -11.87
C ILE A 106 0.67 1.25 -11.61
N VAL A 107 1.94 1.02 -11.96
CA VAL A 107 2.62 -0.26 -11.75
C VAL A 107 2.71 -0.60 -10.25
N LEU A 108 2.99 0.38 -9.40
CA LEU A 108 3.03 0.16 -7.95
C LEU A 108 1.64 -0.12 -7.36
N CYS A 109 0.59 0.56 -7.84
CA CYS A 109 -0.79 0.27 -7.40
C CYS A 109 -1.22 -1.14 -7.81
N THR A 110 -0.95 -1.57 -9.04
CA THR A 110 -1.30 -2.93 -9.50
C THR A 110 -0.51 -4.00 -8.76
N ALA A 111 0.80 -3.79 -8.52
CA ALA A 111 1.60 -4.69 -7.69
C ALA A 111 1.07 -4.79 -6.25
N THR A 112 0.65 -3.66 -5.67
CA THR A 112 0.06 -3.61 -4.32
C THR A 112 -1.27 -4.37 -4.26
N LEU A 113 -2.13 -4.22 -5.29
CA LEU A 113 -3.36 -4.98 -5.42
C LEU A 113 -3.09 -6.50 -5.47
N ILE A 114 -2.17 -6.92 -6.34
CA ILE A 114 -1.82 -8.35 -6.49
C ILE A 114 -1.27 -8.90 -5.17
N ALA A 115 -0.33 -8.20 -4.52
CA ALA A 115 0.24 -8.64 -3.26
C ALA A 115 -0.82 -8.78 -2.16
N ASN A 116 -1.76 -7.84 -2.08
CA ASN A 116 -2.86 -7.87 -1.11
C ASN A 116 -3.86 -9.00 -1.39
N ILE A 117 -4.21 -9.25 -2.66
CA ILE A 117 -5.10 -10.36 -3.05
C ILE A 117 -4.44 -11.71 -2.73
N ILE A 118 -3.17 -11.89 -3.09
CA ILE A 118 -2.41 -13.12 -2.78
C ILE A 118 -2.34 -13.34 -1.27
N TRP A 119 -2.12 -12.27 -0.50
CA TRP A 119 -2.12 -12.33 0.95
C TRP A 119 -3.46 -12.85 1.49
N TYR A 120 -4.57 -12.29 1.00
CA TYR A 120 -5.92 -12.69 1.41
C TYR A 120 -6.19 -14.16 1.11
N ILE A 121 -5.87 -14.63 -0.10
CA ILE A 121 -6.01 -16.04 -0.48
C ILE A 121 -5.19 -16.92 0.47
N LEU A 122 -3.93 -16.60 0.74
CA LEU A 122 -3.08 -17.42 1.60
C LEU A 122 -3.48 -17.39 3.08
N ALA A 123 -4.04 -16.28 3.56
CA ALA A 123 -4.53 -16.15 4.93
C ALA A 123 -5.80 -16.99 5.17
N PHE A 124 -6.68 -17.10 4.17
CA PHE A 124 -7.97 -17.79 4.30
C PHE A 124 -8.03 -19.18 3.68
N ARG A 125 -7.05 -19.60 2.86
CA ARG A 125 -7.00 -20.95 2.26
C ARG A 125 -6.90 -22.09 3.28
N ASN A 126 -6.48 -21.79 4.52
CA ASN A 126 -6.30 -22.78 5.58
C ASN A 126 -7.23 -22.56 6.78
N VAL A 127 -8.41 -21.96 6.55
CA VAL A 127 -9.53 -22.03 7.51
C VAL A 127 -10.22 -23.38 7.37
#